data_AF-A0A3Q2WV31-F1
#
_entry.id   AF-A0A3Q2WV31-F1
#
_cell.length_a   1.000
_cell.length_b   1.000
_cell.length_c   1.000
_cell.angle_alpha   90.00
_cell.angle_beta   90.00
_cell.angle_gamma   90.00
#
_symmetry.space_group_name_H-M   'P 1'
#
loop_
_entity.id
_entity.type
_entity.pdbx_description
1 polymer ?
#
loop_
_entity_poly.entity_id
_entity_poly.type
_entity_poly.pdbx_seq_one_letter_code
_entity_poly.pdbx_strand_id
1 'polypeptide(L)'
;MKVLLFFGLVAFALADVTRFEGDKVLRLKPVLNEHVKVIRELANSVQLDFWTPENAEQVTVGMSVDIRVPAQYLDMVFTVLQQSGMQLE
;
A
#
# COMPACT_ATOMS: atom_id res chain seq x y z
N MET A 1 -37.56 -32.28 19.82
CA MET A 1 -36.14 -32.22 19.42
C MET A 1 -36.04 -31.75 17.98
N LYS A 2 -35.94 -30.43 17.71
CA LYS A 2 -35.88 -29.92 16.31
C LYS A 2 -35.51 -28.43 16.19
N VAL A 3 -34.69 -27.88 17.11
CA VAL A 3 -34.35 -26.43 17.07
C VAL A 3 -32.84 -26.17 17.10
N LEU A 4 -32.00 -27.19 17.28
CA LEU A 4 -30.55 -26.99 17.43
C LEU A 4 -29.75 -26.89 16.11
N LEU A 5 -30.40 -26.97 14.95
CA LEU A 5 -29.69 -27.04 13.65
C LEU A 5 -29.48 -25.68 12.95
N PHE A 6 -30.04 -24.58 13.45
CA PHE A 6 -29.97 -23.28 12.75
C PHE A 6 -28.89 -22.32 13.25
N PHE A 7 -28.20 -22.61 14.35
CA PHE A 7 -27.19 -21.72 14.93
C PHE A 7 -25.75 -21.95 14.41
N GLY A 8 -25.55 -22.86 13.45
CA GLY A 8 -24.22 -23.21 12.95
C GLY A 8 -23.68 -22.37 11.79
N LEU A 9 -24.51 -21.56 11.11
CA LEU A 9 -24.15 -21.01 9.79
C LEU A 9 -23.77 -19.52 9.75
N VAL A 10 -23.82 -18.80 10.88
CA VAL A 10 -23.58 -17.34 10.89
C VAL A 10 -22.11 -16.98 11.21
N ALA A 11 -21.29 -17.94 11.65
CA ALA A 11 -19.91 -17.66 12.06
C ALA A 11 -18.92 -17.42 10.91
N PHE A 12 -19.28 -17.70 9.65
CA PHE A 12 -18.37 -17.53 8.51
C PHE A 12 -18.32 -16.10 7.93
N ALA A 13 -19.24 -15.21 8.32
CA ALA A 13 -19.29 -13.84 7.80
C ALA A 13 -18.31 -12.88 8.50
N LEU A 14 -17.66 -13.32 9.58
CA LEU A 14 -16.55 -12.61 10.25
C LEU A 14 -15.19 -13.13 9.80
N ALA A 15 -15.10 -13.68 8.58
CA ALA A 15 -13.85 -13.65 7.86
C ALA A 15 -13.58 -12.19 7.48
N ASP A 16 -13.19 -11.41 8.49
CA ASP A 16 -12.55 -10.11 8.35
C ASP A 16 -11.60 -10.23 7.16
N VAL A 17 -11.89 -9.43 6.13
CA VAL A 17 -11.11 -9.36 4.90
C VAL A 17 -9.74 -8.87 5.30
N THR A 18 -8.88 -9.78 5.73
CA THR A 18 -7.47 -9.65 6.12
C THR A 18 -7.02 -8.19 6.11
N ARG A 19 -7.51 -7.39 7.07
CA ARG A 19 -6.96 -6.07 7.28
C ARG A 19 -5.61 -6.36 7.88
N PHE A 20 -4.60 -6.34 7.04
CA PHE A 20 -3.21 -6.35 7.49
C PHE A 20 -3.04 -5.08 8.31
N GLU A 21 -3.32 -5.18 9.61
CA GLU A 21 -3.04 -4.15 10.60
C GLU A 21 -1.52 -4.03 10.73
N GLY A 22 -0.91 -3.25 9.83
CA GLY A 22 0.53 -3.04 9.87
C GLY A 22 1.05 -2.20 8.73
N ASP A 23 2.21 -1.61 8.98
CA ASP A 23 2.99 -0.95 7.96
C ASP A 23 3.35 -1.96 6.87
N LYS A 24 3.22 -1.54 5.61
CA LYS A 24 3.60 -2.38 4.46
C LYS A 24 4.78 -1.77 3.75
N VAL A 25 5.70 -2.62 3.31
CA VAL A 25 6.74 -2.23 2.38
C VAL A 25 6.22 -2.46 0.97
N LEU A 26 6.18 -1.40 0.16
CA LEU A 26 5.81 -1.44 -1.25
C LEU A 26 7.06 -1.27 -2.10
N ARG A 27 7.21 -2.15 -3.10
CA ARG A 27 8.21 -2.00 -4.14
C ARG A 27 7.60 -1.31 -5.34
N LEU A 28 8.20 -0.18 -5.71
CA LEU A 28 7.78 0.67 -6.81
C LEU A 28 8.82 0.65 -7.91
N LYS A 29 8.37 0.75 -9.16
CA LYS A 29 9.24 0.94 -10.31
C LYS A 29 8.79 2.15 -11.12
N PRO A 30 9.29 3.36 -10.82
CA PRO A 30 8.97 4.55 -11.61
C PRO A 30 9.48 4.40 -13.05
N VAL A 31 8.59 4.25 -14.03
CA VAL A 31 8.92 4.18 -15.46
C VAL A 31 8.91 5.56 -16.14
N LEU A 32 8.16 6.51 -15.57
CA LEU A 32 7.99 7.87 -16.12
C LEU A 32 8.50 8.92 -15.14
N ASN A 33 8.91 10.08 -15.66
CA ASN A 33 9.28 11.23 -14.82
C ASN A 33 8.12 11.69 -13.92
N GLU A 34 6.88 11.53 -14.38
CA GLU A 34 5.69 11.82 -13.57
C GLU A 34 5.56 10.88 -12.37
N HIS A 35 5.98 9.62 -12.48
CA HIS A 35 5.99 8.69 -11.34
C HIS A 35 6.98 9.16 -10.25
N VAL A 36 8.13 9.68 -10.67
CA VAL A 36 9.13 10.24 -9.74
C VAL A 36 8.55 11.46 -8.99
N LYS A 37 7.81 12.32 -9.68
CA LYS A 37 7.13 13.46 -9.04
C LYS A 37 6.08 13.00 -8.04
N VAL A 38 5.24 12.04 -8.41
CA VAL A 38 4.22 11.47 -7.51
C VAL A 38 4.86 10.92 -6.23
N ILE A 39 5.96 10.17 -6.34
CA ILE A 39 6.67 9.65 -5.15
C ILE A 39 7.19 10.78 -4.26
N ARG A 40 7.74 11.85 -4.85
CA ARG A 40 8.23 13.03 -4.10
C ARG A 40 7.10 13.79 -3.42
N GLU A 41 5.99 14.00 -4.11
CA GLU A 41 4.80 14.65 -3.54
C GLU A 41 4.21 13.83 -2.40
N LEU A 42 4.19 12.51 -2.56
CA LEU A 42 3.73 11.58 -1.53
C LEU A 42 4.64 11.66 -0.28
N ALA A 43 5.96 11.65 -0.47
CA ALA A 43 6.95 11.78 0.61
C ALA A 43 6.85 13.12 1.37
N ASN A 44 6.45 14.19 0.68
CA ASN A 44 6.24 15.50 1.30
C ASN A 44 4.89 15.59 2.03
N SER A 45 3.89 14.81 1.60
CA SER A 45 2.52 14.86 2.13
C SER A 45 2.32 13.91 3.30
N VAL A 46 3.00 12.76 3.29
CA VAL A 46 2.93 11.74 4.34
C VAL A 46 4.32 11.30 4.75
N GLN A 47 4.46 10.93 6.02
CA GLN A 47 5.71 10.40 6.54
C GLN A 47 5.91 8.97 6.03
N LEU A 48 6.64 8.85 4.92
CA LEU A 48 7.08 7.58 4.33
C LEU A 48 8.52 7.32 4.74
N ASP A 49 8.84 6.05 5.03
CA ASP A 49 10.23 5.67 5.23
C ASP A 49 10.76 4.99 3.97
N PHE A 50 11.80 5.58 3.38
CA PHE A 50 12.46 5.04 2.20
C PHE A 50 13.53 4.03 2.64
N TRP A 51 13.40 2.78 2.17
CA TRP A 51 14.41 1.75 2.40
C TRP A 51 15.49 1.76 1.32
N THR A 52 15.08 1.92 0.06
CA THR A 52 16.00 2.05 -1.07
C THR A 52 15.29 2.84 -2.16
N PRO A 53 15.81 3.98 -2.66
CA PRO A 53 16.98 4.73 -2.17
C PRO A 53 16.79 5.28 -0.74
N GLU A 54 17.78 5.99 -0.17
CA GLU A 54 17.69 6.51 1.21
C GLU A 54 16.67 7.65 1.36
N ASN A 55 16.36 8.34 0.26
CA ASN A 55 15.43 9.48 0.27
C ASN A 55 14.66 9.64 -1.05
N ALA A 56 13.60 10.45 -1.01
CA ALA A 56 12.76 10.74 -2.16
C ALA A 56 13.51 11.52 -3.26
N GLU A 57 14.55 12.30 -2.92
CA GLU A 57 15.32 13.06 -3.89
C GLU A 57 16.22 12.20 -4.78
N GLN A 58 16.61 11.04 -4.31
CA GLN A 58 17.42 10.06 -5.04
C GLN A 58 16.57 9.16 -5.95
N VAL A 59 15.25 9.29 -5.93
CA VAL A 59 14.36 8.54 -6.81
C VAL A 59 14.53 9.03 -8.25
N THR A 60 14.85 8.06 -9.13
CA THR A 60 15.09 8.25 -10.57
C THR A 60 14.26 7.25 -11.37
N VAL A 61 14.07 7.54 -12.66
CA VAL A 61 13.33 6.66 -13.57
C VAL A 61 14.10 5.35 -13.78
N GLY A 62 13.39 4.22 -13.73
CA GLY A 62 13.91 2.88 -14.00
C GLY A 62 14.55 2.18 -12.80
N MET A 63 14.64 2.82 -11.65
CA MET A 63 15.15 2.19 -10.42
C MET A 63 14.05 1.49 -9.62
N SER A 64 14.43 0.55 -8.76
CA SER A 64 13.52 -0.02 -7.76
C SER A 64 13.51 0.87 -6.53
N VAL A 65 12.31 1.21 -6.07
CA VAL A 65 12.08 2.06 -4.90
C VAL A 65 11.26 1.29 -3.88
N ASP A 66 11.87 0.97 -2.74
CA ASP A 66 11.23 0.27 -1.64
C ASP A 66 10.86 1.31 -0.56
N ILE A 67 9.55 1.45 -0.29
CA ILE A 67 9.01 2.38 0.72
C ILE A 67 8.20 1.63 1.77
N ARG A 68 8.42 1.95 3.05
CA ARG A 68 7.53 1.56 4.13
C ARG A 68 6.41 2.61 4.25
N VAL A 69 5.18 2.14 4.11
CA VAL A 69 3.97 2.93 4.23
C VAL A 69 3.27 2.56 5.53
N PRO A 70 3.03 3.54 6.42
CA PRO A 70 2.25 3.30 7.63
C PRO A 70 0.83 2.84 7.32
N ALA A 71 0.28 1.93 8.12
CA ALA A 71 -1.06 1.35 7.90
C ALA A 71 -2.15 2.42 7.69
N GLN A 72 -2.06 3.54 8.41
CA GLN A 72 -3.00 4.66 8.34
C GLN A 72 -3.04 5.36 6.96
N TYR A 73 -1.96 5.29 6.19
CA TYR A 73 -1.83 5.93 4.88
C TYR A 73 -1.85 4.93 3.73
N LEU A 74 -1.90 3.62 4.01
CA LEU A 74 -1.77 2.57 3.01
C LEU A 74 -2.80 2.70 1.88
N ASP A 75 -4.08 2.86 2.22
CA ASP A 75 -5.16 2.95 1.24
C ASP A 75 -5.00 4.19 0.34
N MET A 76 -4.59 5.32 0.93
CA MET A 76 -4.38 6.58 0.21
C MET A 76 -3.17 6.47 -0.73
N VAL A 77 -2.03 5.99 -0.21
CA VAL A 77 -0.82 5.77 -1.00
C VAL A 77 -1.10 4.82 -2.16
N PHE A 78 -1.77 3.71 -1.89
CA PHE A 78 -2.12 2.73 -2.92
C PHE A 78 -3.02 3.35 -4.00
N THR A 79 -4.02 4.13 -3.61
CA THR A 79 -4.90 4.84 -4.55
C THR A 79 -4.13 5.83 -5.43
N VAL A 80 -3.24 6.62 -4.85
CA VAL A 80 -2.41 7.60 -5.60
C VAL A 80 -1.48 6.87 -6.58
N LEU A 81 -0.84 5.79 -6.15
CA LEU A 81 0.04 4.99 -7.00
C LEU A 81 -0.74 4.37 -8.18
N GLN A 82 -1.93 3.82 -7.93
CA GLN A 82 -2.80 3.29 -8.98
C GLN A 82 -3.26 4.36 -9.97
N GLN A 83 -3.67 5.53 -9.48
CA GLN A 83 -4.08 6.66 -10.34
C GLN A 83 -2.93 7.17 -11.21
N SER A 84 -1.70 7.10 -10.72
CA SER A 84 -0.51 7.45 -11.50
C SER A 84 -0.14 6.40 -12.56
N GLY A 85 -0.80 5.23 -12.58
CA GLY A 85 -0.46 4.12 -13.47
C GLY A 85 0.87 3.45 -13.11
N MET A 86 1.34 3.63 -11.87
CA MET A 86 2.60 3.05 -11.42
C MET A 86 2.46 1.56 -11.16
N GLN A 87 3.43 0.79 -11.66
CA GLN A 87 3.49 -0.64 -11.39
C GLN A 87 4.09 -0.89 -10.01
N LEU A 88 3.39 -1.71 -9.24
CA LEU A 88 3.82 -2.30 -7.98
C LEU A 88 4.40 -3.69 -8.28
N GLU A 89 5.52 -4.03 -7.66
CA GLU A 89 6.13 -5.38 -7.73
C GLU A 89 5.84 -6.19 -6.46
#